data_AF-A0A945KJP5-F1
#
_entry.id   AF-A0A945KJP5-F1
#
_cell.length_a   1.000
_cell.length_b   1.000
_cell.length_c   1.000
_cell.angle_alpha   90.00
_cell.angle_beta   90.00
_cell.angle_gamma   90.00
#
_symmetry.space_group_name_H-M   'P 1'
#
loop_
_entity.id
_entity.type
_entity.pdbx_description
1 polymer ?
#
loop_
_entity_poly.entity_id
_entity_poly.type
_entity_poly.pdbx_seq_one_letter_code
_entity_poly.pdbx_strand_id
1 'polypeptide(L)' 'MSQTLTQTETVTITRTPVRRALLSVFYKDGIVELAKALHAQGAVLLSTGGTMRALIDAGLPVIEVAEYTGFPEMMDGR' A
#
# COMPACT_ATOMS: atom_id res chain seq x y z
N MET A 1 -36.03 18.96 37.87
CA MET A 1 -35.67 17.71 37.17
C MET A 1 -35.09 18.10 35.81
N SER A 2 -33.77 18.27 35.73
CA SER A 2 -33.09 18.71 34.50
C SER A 2 -32.61 17.49 33.72
N GLN A 3 -33.14 17.29 32.53
CA GLN A 3 -32.63 16.30 31.57
C GLN A 3 -31.60 16.99 30.68
N THR A 4 -30.33 16.61 30.81
CA THR A 4 -29.28 17.03 29.88
C THR A 4 -29.26 16.03 28.73
N LEU A 5 -29.80 16.40 27.57
CA LEU A 5 -29.64 15.62 26.35
C LEU A 5 -28.18 15.69 25.91
N THR A 6 -27.50 14.54 25.90
CA THR A 6 -26.15 14.39 25.36
C THR A 6 -26.27 14.27 23.84
N GLN A 7 -25.99 15.36 23.11
CA GLN A 7 -25.88 15.34 21.65
C GLN A 7 -24.55 14.66 21.28
N THR A 8 -24.58 13.45 20.75
CA THR A 8 -23.39 12.82 20.15
C THR A 8 -23.17 13.42 18.76
N GLU A 9 -22.10 14.20 18.61
CA GLU A 9 -21.67 14.74 17.32
C GLU A 9 -20.95 13.63 16.53
N THR A 10 -21.57 13.18 15.43
CA THR A 10 -20.96 12.19 14.54
C THR A 10 -19.95 12.89 13.65
N VAL A 11 -18.66 12.71 13.94
CA VAL A 11 -17.58 13.17 13.05
C VAL A 11 -17.50 12.23 11.84
N THR A 12 -17.84 12.73 10.65
CA THR A 12 -17.69 11.98 9.41
C THR A 12 -16.22 11.97 8.98
N ILE A 13 -15.55 10.83 9.10
CA ILE A 13 -14.18 10.65 8.58
C ILE A 13 -14.26 10.26 7.09
N THR A 14 -13.96 11.19 6.21
CA THR A 14 -13.83 10.91 4.77
C THR A 14 -12.49 10.19 4.51
N ARG A 15 -12.55 8.96 3.97
CA ARG A 15 -11.36 8.20 3.58
C ARG A 15 -11.01 8.42 2.10
N THR A 16 -9.76 8.77 1.81
CA THR A 16 -9.24 8.86 0.44
C THR A 16 -8.90 7.46 -0.09
N PRO A 17 -9.40 7.05 -1.27
CA PRO A 17 -9.06 5.76 -1.85
C PRO A 17 -7.57 5.64 -2.20
N VAL A 18 -6.97 4.49 -1.86
CA VAL A 18 -5.58 4.17 -2.22
C VAL A 18 -5.55 3.70 -3.67
N ARG A 19 -5.02 4.54 -4.57
CA ARG A 19 -4.90 4.21 -6.00
C ARG A 19 -3.59 3.51 -6.35
N ARG A 20 -2.54 3.73 -5.56
CA ARG A 20 -1.19 3.21 -5.78
C ARG A 20 -0.53 2.94 -4.43
N ALA A 21 0.25 1.86 -4.34
CA ALA A 21 0.97 1.49 -3.13
C ALA A 21 2.43 1.14 -3.45
N LEU A 22 3.37 1.89 -2.87
CA LEU A 22 4.79 1.56 -2.90
C LEU A 22 5.12 0.68 -1.69
N LEU A 23 5.61 -0.53 -1.93
CA LEU A 23 5.94 -1.51 -0.91
C LEU A 23 7.45 -1.73 -0.86
N SER A 24 8.07 -1.46 0.30
CA SER A 24 9.50 -1.71 0.53
C SER A 24 9.71 -2.06 1.99
N VAL A 25 9.97 -3.34 2.26
CA VAL A 25 10.12 -3.86 3.62
C VAL A 25 11.31 -4.80 3.74
N PHE A 26 11.97 -4.76 4.89
CA PHE A 26 13.06 -5.69 5.18
C PHE A 26 12.55 -7.07 5.57
N TYR A 27 11.56 -7.15 6.47
CA TYR A 27 10.87 -8.39 6.84
C TYR A 27 9.61 -8.57 5.99
N LYS A 28 9.38 -9.77 5.48
CA LYS A 28 8.37 -10.05 4.45
C LYS A 28 7.09 -10.66 5.05
N ASP A 29 7.04 -10.81 6.36
CA ASP A 29 5.88 -11.32 7.08
C ASP A 29 4.63 -10.47 6.77
N GLY A 30 3.59 -11.12 6.23
CA GLY A 30 2.32 -10.49 5.90
C GLY A 30 2.31 -9.58 4.66
N ILE A 31 3.43 -9.40 3.95
CA ILE A 31 3.49 -8.44 2.83
C ILE A 31 2.64 -8.90 1.63
N VAL A 32 2.57 -10.22 1.42
CA VAL A 32 1.80 -10.80 0.32
C VAL A 32 0.30 -10.65 0.57
N GLU A 33 -0.16 -10.89 1.79
CA GLU A 33 -1.55 -10.74 2.20
C GLU A 33 -1.99 -9.27 2.08
N LEU A 34 -1.16 -8.35 2.57
CA LEU A 34 -1.39 -6.91 2.43
C LEU A 34 -1.48 -6.49 0.96
N ALA A 35 -0.52 -6.93 0.13
CA ALA A 35 -0.47 -6.58 -1.28
C ALA A 35 -1.66 -7.14 -2.06
N LYS A 36 -2.09 -8.38 -1.76
CA LYS A 36 -3.33 -8.97 -2.31
C LYS A 36 -4.55 -8.13 -1.96
N ALA A 37 -4.67 -7.72 -0.71
CA ALA A 37 -5.79 -6.88 -0.27
C ALA A 37 -5.80 -5.52 -1.00
N LEU A 38 -4.64 -4.86 -1.11
CA LEU A 38 -4.50 -3.61 -1.85
C LEU A 38 -4.84 -3.77 -3.34
N HIS A 39 -4.33 -4.81 -3.98
CA HIS A 39 -4.61 -5.10 -5.38
C HIS A 39 -6.08 -5.40 -5.63
N ALA A 40 -6.72 -6.18 -4.74
CA ALA A 40 -8.16 -6.45 -4.81
C ALA A 40 -9.03 -5.19 -4.67
N GLN A 41 -8.52 -4.14 -4.04
CA GLN A 41 -9.17 -2.82 -3.97
C GLN A 41 -8.82 -1.91 -5.17
N GLY A 42 -8.11 -2.44 -6.18
CA GLY A 42 -7.74 -1.72 -7.39
C GLY A 42 -6.47 -0.87 -7.27
N ALA A 43 -5.69 -1.03 -6.19
CA ALA A 43 -4.42 -0.33 -6.07
C ALA A 43 -3.37 -0.93 -7.03
N VAL A 44 -2.64 -0.06 -7.72
CA VAL A 44 -1.45 -0.44 -8.47
C VAL A 44 -0.30 -0.64 -7.49
N LEU A 45 0.38 -1.78 -7.56
CA LEU A 45 1.51 -2.10 -6.70
C LEU A 45 2.82 -1.66 -7.34
N LEU A 46 3.66 -0.98 -6.57
CA LEU A 46 5.02 -0.60 -6.95
C LEU A 46 5.99 -1.18 -5.93
N SER A 47 7.14 -1.68 -6.38
CA SER A 47 8.19 -2.17 -5.49
C SER A 47 9.53 -2.28 -6.23
N THR A 48 10.59 -2.62 -5.49
CA THR A 48 11.91 -2.98 -6.03
C THR A 48 12.53 -4.12 -5.19
N GLY A 49 13.62 -4.68 -5.70
CA GLY A 49 14.48 -5.63 -4.96
C GLY A 49 13.73 -6.82 -4.37
N GLY A 50 14.07 -7.19 -3.13
CA GLY A 50 13.54 -8.39 -2.47
C GLY A 50 12.03 -8.34 -2.16
N THR A 51 11.44 -7.15 -2.01
CA THR A 51 9.98 -7.04 -1.81
C THR A 51 9.25 -7.32 -3.11
N MET A 52 9.70 -6.74 -4.22
CA MET A 52 9.15 -7.00 -5.55
C MET A 52 9.18 -8.49 -5.88
N ARG A 53 10.31 -9.16 -5.62
CA ARG A 53 10.44 -10.60 -5.87
C ARG A 53 9.42 -11.43 -5.10
N ALA A 54 9.24 -11.17 -3.81
CA ALA A 54 8.24 -11.87 -2.99
C ALA A 54 6.80 -11.70 -3.52
N LEU A 55 6.48 -10.52 -4.06
CA LEU A 55 5.15 -10.24 -4.62
C LEU A 55 4.95 -10.93 -5.98
N ILE A 56 5.97 -10.91 -6.86
CA ILE A 56 5.94 -11.60 -8.15
C ILE A 56 5.84 -13.11 -7.97
N ASP A 57 6.62 -13.69 -7.05
CA ASP A 57 6.58 -15.11 -6.72
C ASP A 57 5.19 -15.53 -6.19
N ALA A 58 4.45 -14.60 -5.59
CA ALA A 58 3.07 -14.80 -5.16
C ALA A 58 2.02 -14.56 -6.26
N GLY A 59 2.45 -14.29 -7.51
CA GLY A 59 1.59 -14.08 -8.68
C GLY A 59 0.94 -12.70 -8.76
N LEU A 60 1.44 -11.70 -8.03
CA LEU A 60 0.88 -10.35 -8.07
C LEU A 60 1.50 -9.52 -9.20
N PRO A 61 0.70 -8.69 -9.90
CA PRO A 61 1.23 -7.70 -10.83
C PRO A 61 1.86 -6.55 -10.04
N VAL A 62 3.15 -6.30 -10.28
CA VAL A 62 3.92 -5.25 -9.62
C VAL A 62 4.71 -4.48 -10.68
N ILE A 63 4.67 -3.15 -10.60
CA ILE A 63 5.47 -2.27 -11.45
C ILE A 63 6.79 -1.97 -10.73
N GLU A 64 7.91 -2.10 -11.42
CA GLU A 64 9.20 -1.71 -10.88
C GLU A 64 9.30 -0.17 -10.76
N VAL A 65 9.85 0.34 -9.67
CA VAL A 65 9.98 1.80 -9.48
C VAL A 65 10.89 2.43 -10.57
N ALA A 66 11.93 1.73 -11.00
CA ALA A 66 12.80 2.20 -12.08
C ALA A 66 12.02 2.35 -13.41
N GLU A 67 11.20 1.36 -13.76
CA GLU A 67 10.30 1.43 -14.92
C GLU A 67 9.30 2.58 -14.79
N TYR A 68 8.72 2.76 -13.59
CA TYR A 68 7.72 3.79 -13.35
C TYR A 68 8.28 5.22 -13.41
N THR A 69 9.51 5.42 -12.93
CA THR A 69 10.17 6.74 -12.88
C THR A 69 10.96 7.07 -14.14
N GLY A 70 11.36 6.06 -14.92
CA GLY A 70 12.27 6.21 -16.05
C GLY A 70 13.74 6.43 -15.65
N PHE A 71 14.05 6.38 -14.35
CA PHE A 71 15.42 6.45 -13.85
C PHE A 71 15.91 5.05 -13.49
N PRO A 72 17.07 4.60 -14.01
CA PRO A 72 17.64 3.32 -13.62
C PRO A 72 17.96 3.32 -12.12
N GLU A 73 17.94 2.14 -11.50
CA GLU A 73 18.39 1.98 -10.12
C GLU A 73 19.88 2.36 -10.02
N MET A 74 20.21 3.22 -9.07
CA MET A 74 21.56 3.72 -8.85
C MET A 74 22.01 3.37 -7.42
N MET A 75 23.32 3.21 -7.24
CA MET A 75 23.96 3.01 -5.94
C MET A 75 23.48 1.80 -5.12
N ASP A 76 23.08 0.70 -5.77
CA ASP A 76 22.58 -0.53 -5.10
C ASP A 76 21.37 -0.25 -4.19
N GLY A 77 20.51 0.68 -4.62
CA GLY A 77 19.29 1.09 -3.90
C GLY A 77 19.50 2.13 -2.80
N ARG A 78 20.53 2.99 -2.92
CA ARG A 78 20.87 4.06 -1.95
C ARG A 78 20.53 5.47 -2.42
#